data_AF-D4C9P2-F1
#
_entry.id   AF-D4C9P2-F1
#
_cell.length_a   1.000
_cell.length_b   1.000
_cell.length_c   1.000
_cell.angle_alpha   90.00
_cell.angle_beta   90.00
_cell.angle_gamma   90.00
#
_symmetry.space_group_name_H-M   'P 1'
#
loop_
_entity.id
_entity.type
_entity.pdbx_description
1 polymer ?
#
loop_
_entity_poly.entity_id
_entity_poly.type
_entity_poly.pdbx_seq_one_letter_code
_entity_poly.pdbx_strand_id
1 'polypeptide(L)'
;MERHTYYPVENLITLKAENNALFSQMLAVTGRVYRLCQPAETAIAAAVTFMDVAEYLDLLDSLAELLHGINQFFKKQTGRPFFNRIPDYNRWCVKIAVAAALYQEASAL
;
A
#
# COMPACT_ATOMS: atom_id res chain seq x y z
N MET A 1 -2.54 9.59 17.48
CA MET A 1 -2.34 9.56 16.02
C MET A 1 -3.72 9.69 15.38
N GLU A 2 -3.97 10.75 14.63
CA GLU A 2 -5.20 10.88 13.84
C GLU A 2 -5.29 9.69 12.88
N ARG A 3 -6.44 8.99 12.88
CA ARG A 3 -6.73 7.99 11.86
C ARG A 3 -7.00 8.73 10.56
N HIS A 4 -5.98 8.92 9.73
CA HIS A 4 -6.19 9.34 8.35
C HIS A 4 -6.97 8.25 7.63
N THR A 5 -8.24 8.53 7.30
CA THR A 5 -9.07 7.69 6.44
C THR A 5 -8.63 7.88 4.99
N TYR A 6 -7.59 7.15 4.58
CA TYR A 6 -7.06 7.21 3.22
C TYR A 6 -8.04 6.71 2.16
N TYR A 7 -8.95 5.82 2.56
CA TYR A 7 -10.00 5.25 1.72
C TYR A 7 -11.13 4.69 2.62
N PRO A 8 -12.36 4.54 2.10
CA PRO A 8 -13.42 3.75 2.73
C PRO A 8 -13.10 2.25 2.71
N VAL A 9 -13.29 1.53 3.82
CA VAL A 9 -12.99 0.08 3.91
C VAL A 9 -13.82 -0.73 2.91
N GLU A 10 -15.03 -0.27 2.58
CA GLU A 10 -15.89 -0.90 1.58
C GLU A 10 -15.21 -0.99 0.21
N ASN A 11 -14.30 -0.07 -0.12
CA ASN A 11 -13.55 -0.13 -1.36
C ASN A 11 -12.60 -1.34 -1.40
N LEU A 12 -12.05 -1.79 -0.26
CA LEU A 12 -11.25 -3.03 -0.21
C LEU A 12 -12.13 -4.26 -0.48
N ILE A 13 -13.33 -4.30 0.10
CA ILE A 13 -14.30 -5.38 -0.11
C ILE A 13 -14.70 -5.44 -1.59
N THR A 14 -15.04 -4.29 -2.17
CA THR A 14 -15.35 -4.19 -3.60
C THR A 14 -14.16 -4.59 -4.47
N LEU A 15 -12.93 -4.17 -4.14
CA LEU A 15 -11.73 -4.56 -4.89
C LEU A 15 -11.52 -6.07 -4.87
N LYS A 16 -11.66 -6.71 -3.71
CA LYS A 16 -11.56 -8.17 -3.55
C LYS A 16 -12.60 -8.91 -4.38
N ALA A 17 -13.85 -8.42 -4.39
CA ALA A 17 -14.94 -9.03 -5.12
C ALA A 17 -14.81 -8.86 -6.65
N GLU A 18 -14.51 -7.64 -7.11
CA GLU A 18 -14.53 -7.29 -8.53
C GLU A 18 -13.20 -7.61 -9.25
N ASN A 19 -12.08 -7.61 -8.53
CA ASN A 19 -10.76 -7.90 -9.08
C ASN A 19 -9.82 -8.48 -8.02
N ASN A 20 -10.05 -9.74 -7.67
CA ASN A 20 -9.26 -10.44 -6.65
C ASN A 20 -7.76 -10.55 -7.01
N ALA A 21 -7.41 -10.55 -8.30
CA ALA A 21 -6.01 -10.56 -8.74
C ALA A 21 -5.30 -9.26 -8.33
N LEU A 22 -5.93 -8.10 -8.60
CA LEU A 22 -5.42 -6.80 -8.19
C LEU A 22 -5.41 -6.63 -6.66
N PHE A 23 -6.43 -7.15 -5.97
CA PHE A 23 -6.45 -7.21 -4.50
C PHE A 23 -5.27 -8.02 -3.94
N SER A 24 -5.00 -9.20 -4.49
CA SER A 24 -3.91 -10.07 -4.05
C SER A 24 -2.54 -9.43 -4.32
N GLN A 25 -2.37 -8.78 -5.46
CA GLN A 25 -1.16 -8.01 -5.78
C GLN A 25 -0.96 -6.85 -4.80
N MET A 26 -2.03 -6.10 -4.50
CA MET A 26 -2.00 -5.04 -3.49
C MET A 26 -1.56 -5.56 -2.14
N LEU A 27 -2.14 -6.66 -1.67
CA LEU A 27 -1.79 -7.27 -0.38
C LEU A 27 -0.32 -7.71 -0.35
N ALA A 28 0.19 -8.32 -1.43
CA ALA A 28 1.56 -8.76 -1.52
C ALA A 28 2.57 -7.60 -1.46
N VAL A 29 2.36 -6.54 -2.24
CA VAL A 29 3.26 -5.38 -2.29
C VAL A 29 3.22 -4.60 -0.96
N THR A 30 2.02 -4.32 -0.45
CA THR A 30 1.86 -3.60 0.81
C THR A 30 2.39 -4.40 2.01
N GLY A 31 2.27 -5.73 1.99
CA GLY A 31 2.86 -6.61 3.00
C GLY A 31 4.40 -6.66 2.97
N ARG A 32 5.03 -6.48 1.79
CA ARG A 32 6.50 -6.31 1.71
C ARG A 32 6.92 -4.98 2.32
N VAL A 33 6.23 -3.89 1.99
CA VAL A 33 6.49 -2.56 2.58
C VAL A 33 6.30 -2.60 4.10
N TYR A 34 5.22 -3.21 4.59
CA TYR A 34 4.92 -3.31 6.02
C TYR A 34 6.01 -4.06 6.80
N ARG A 35 6.47 -5.21 6.30
CA ARG A 35 7.54 -6.00 6.94
C ARG A 35 8.85 -5.24 7.00
N LEU A 36 9.23 -4.53 5.93
CA LEU A 36 10.44 -3.70 5.90
C LEU A 36 10.38 -2.52 6.86
N CYS A 37 9.17 -2.11 7.27
CA CYS A 37 8.98 -1.04 8.26
C CYS A 37 8.86 -1.56 9.71
N GLN A 38 8.83 -2.88 9.94
CA GLN A 38 8.74 -3.44 11.29
C GLN A 38 10.14 -3.60 11.92
N PRO A 39 10.41 -2.99 13.09
CA PRO A 39 11.70 -3.11 13.76
C PRO A 39 11.99 -4.49 14.36
N ALA A 40 10.99 -5.37 14.47
CA ALA A 40 11.03 -6.57 15.32
C ALA A 40 11.25 -7.91 14.57
N GLU A 41 11.02 -7.98 13.26
CA GLU A 41 11.30 -9.18 12.46
C GLU A 41 12.71 -9.19 11.87
N THR A 42 13.39 -8.05 11.84
CA THR A 42 14.82 -7.92 11.47
C THR A 42 15.71 -8.14 12.70
N ALA A 43 15.49 -9.25 13.43
CA ALA A 43 16.24 -9.65 14.61
C ALA A 43 17.71 -10.07 14.32
N ILE A 44 18.26 -9.64 13.20
CA ILE A 44 19.70 -9.59 12.96
C ILE A 44 19.95 -8.18 12.43
N ALA A 45 20.70 -7.38 13.16
CA ALA A 45 21.27 -6.14 12.66
C ALA A 45 22.30 -6.47 11.57
N ALA A 46 21.81 -6.94 10.42
CA ALA A 46 22.57 -7.00 9.20
C ALA A 46 22.81 -5.55 8.77
N ALA A 47 24.06 -5.23 8.40
CA ALA A 47 24.37 -3.92 7.87
C ALA A 47 23.48 -3.67 6.64
N VAL A 48 22.58 -2.69 6.73
CA VAL A 48 21.76 -2.25 5.60
C VAL A 48 22.72 -1.82 4.49
N THR A 49 22.65 -2.52 3.37
CA THR A 49 23.47 -2.24 2.20
C THR A 49 22.80 -1.20 1.31
N PHE A 50 23.56 -0.59 0.40
CA PHE A 50 22.99 0.27 -0.63
C PHE A 50 21.99 -0.47 -1.52
N MET A 51 22.20 -1.77 -1.79
CA MET A 51 21.25 -2.59 -2.54
C MET A 51 19.90 -2.72 -1.82
N ASP A 52 19.90 -2.87 -0.50
CA ASP A 52 18.65 -2.92 0.29
C ASP A 52 17.86 -1.60 0.19
N VAL A 53 18.57 -0.46 0.14
CA VAL A 53 17.95 0.86 -0.04
C VAL A 53 17.41 1.03 -1.47
N ALA A 54 18.15 0.59 -2.49
CA ALA A 54 17.70 0.64 -3.88
C ALA A 54 16.46 -0.23 -4.11
N GLU A 55 16.47 -1.47 -3.62
CA GLU A 55 15.31 -2.37 -3.70
C GLU A 55 14.09 -1.80 -2.96
N TYR A 56 14.32 -1.09 -1.85
CA TYR A 56 13.25 -0.40 -1.14
C TYR A 56 12.66 0.76 -1.95
N LEU A 57 13.49 1.54 -2.64
CA LEU A 57 13.02 2.62 -3.51
C LEU A 57 12.23 2.08 -4.71
N ASP A 58 12.74 1.04 -5.37
CA ASP A 58 12.04 0.36 -6.46
C ASP A 58 10.68 -0.21 -6.00
N LEU A 59 10.61 -0.72 -4.77
CA LEU A 59 9.37 -1.18 -4.16
C LEU A 59 8.38 -0.02 -3.92
N LEU A 60 8.85 1.16 -3.52
CA LEU A 60 8.01 2.34 -3.32
C LEU A 60 7.47 2.92 -4.64
N ASP A 61 8.24 2.83 -5.73
CA ASP A 61 7.78 3.22 -7.06
C ASP A 61 6.75 2.20 -7.60
N SER A 62 7.03 0.91 -7.45
CA SER A 62 6.07 -0.17 -7.74
C SER A 62 4.75 -0.01 -6.96
N LEU A 63 4.84 0.39 -5.69
CA LEU A 63 3.68 0.72 -4.86
C LEU A 63 2.91 1.91 -5.45
N ALA A 64 3.59 2.98 -5.85
CA ALA A 64 2.92 4.16 -6.40
C ALA A 64 2.15 3.85 -7.68
N GLU A 65 2.73 3.04 -8.57
CA GLU A 65 2.07 2.55 -9.79
C GLU A 65 0.87 1.66 -9.47
N LEU A 66 0.99 0.74 -8.51
CA LEU A 66 -0.10 -0.11 -8.08
C LEU A 66 -1.28 0.69 -7.50
N LEU A 67 -1.00 1.65 -6.61
CA LEU A 67 -2.02 2.53 -6.05
C LEU A 67 -2.71 3.37 -7.14
N HIS A 68 -1.95 3.84 -8.13
CA HIS A 68 -2.52 4.49 -9.30
C HIS A 68 -3.44 3.56 -10.08
N GLY A 69 -2.99 2.33 -10.36
CA GLY A 69 -3.76 1.30 -11.08
C GLY A 69 -5.08 0.96 -10.40
N ILE A 70 -5.07 0.77 -9.07
CA ILE A 70 -6.28 0.55 -8.26
C ILE A 70 -7.24 1.72 -8.39
N ASN A 71 -6.74 2.95 -8.30
CA ASN A 71 -7.58 4.13 -8.41
C ASN A 71 -8.22 4.28 -9.80
N GLN A 72 -7.47 3.96 -10.86
CA GLN A 72 -7.98 3.96 -12.23
C GLN A 72 -9.03 2.86 -12.46
N PHE A 73 -8.78 1.66 -11.93
CA PHE A 73 -9.74 0.57 -11.96
C PHE A 73 -11.07 0.99 -11.31
N PHE A 74 -11.02 1.56 -10.10
CA PHE A 74 -12.20 2.03 -9.39
C PHE A 74 -12.97 3.13 -10.12
N LYS A 75 -12.25 4.11 -10.67
CA LYS A 75 -12.88 5.18 -11.47
C LYS A 75 -13.60 4.62 -12.69
N LYS A 76 -13.03 3.62 -13.36
CA LYS A 76 -13.65 2.96 -14.51
C LYS A 76 -14.87 2.12 -14.11
N GLN A 77 -14.77 1.35 -13.03
CA GLN A 77 -15.80 0.39 -12.63
C GLN A 77 -16.98 1.05 -11.90
N THR A 78 -16.70 2.05 -11.05
CA THR A 78 -17.69 2.60 -10.10
C THR A 78 -17.94 4.10 -10.29
N GLY A 79 -17.20 4.76 -11.18
CA GLY A 79 -17.26 6.22 -11.37
C GLY A 79 -16.63 7.06 -10.25
N ARG A 80 -16.12 6.41 -9.18
CA ARG A 80 -15.53 7.06 -8.00
C ARG A 80 -14.10 6.56 -7.75
N PRO A 81 -13.21 7.37 -7.15
CA PRO A 81 -11.86 6.94 -6.82
C PRO A 81 -11.86 5.91 -5.67
N PHE A 82 -10.83 5.07 -5.64
CA PHE A 82 -10.58 4.19 -4.51
C PHE A 82 -10.13 4.99 -3.27
N PHE A 83 -9.22 5.93 -3.47
CA PHE A 83 -8.61 6.73 -2.41
C PHE A 83 -9.32 8.07 -2.24
N ASN A 84 -9.42 8.51 -0.99
CA ASN A 84 -9.70 9.90 -0.65
C ASN A 84 -8.52 10.79 -1.07
N ARG A 85 -8.68 12.11 -1.00
CA ARG A 85 -7.55 13.02 -1.22
C ARG A 85 -6.51 12.82 -0.11
N ILE A 86 -5.31 12.42 -0.49
CA ILE A 86 -4.19 12.18 0.44
C ILE A 86 -3.26 13.41 0.39
N PRO A 87 -3.14 14.20 1.47
CA PRO A 87 -2.19 15.30 1.54
C PRO A 87 -0.76 14.77 1.41
N ASP A 88 0.12 15.55 0.77
CA ASP A 88 1.54 15.22 0.68
C ASP A 88 1.87 13.81 0.12
N TYR A 89 1.00 13.25 -0.74
CA TYR A 89 1.17 11.90 -1.30
C TYR A 89 2.52 11.67 -2.01
N ASN A 90 3.18 12.74 -2.45
CA ASN A 90 4.52 12.66 -3.05
C ASN A 90 5.62 12.29 -2.04
N ARG A 91 5.37 12.43 -0.73
CA ARG A 91 6.33 12.04 0.32
C ARG A 91 6.30 10.52 0.53
N TRP A 92 7.48 9.90 0.57
CA TRP A 92 7.60 8.46 0.82
C TRP A 92 6.96 8.02 2.14
N CYS A 93 7.12 8.80 3.21
CA CYS A 93 6.50 8.49 4.51
C CYS A 93 4.97 8.37 4.43
N VAL A 94 4.31 9.17 3.59
CA VAL A 94 2.86 9.10 3.38
C VAL A 94 2.49 7.84 2.61
N LYS A 95 3.22 7.50 1.54
CA LYS A 95 3.00 6.25 0.79
C LYS A 95 3.16 5.01 1.67
N ILE A 96 4.18 5.01 2.54
CA ILE A 96 4.41 3.94 3.51
C ILE A 96 3.24 3.82 4.49
N ALA A 97 2.73 4.94 5.02
CA ALA A 97 1.59 4.94 5.93
C ALA A 97 0.32 4.41 5.25
N VAL A 98 0.08 4.77 3.99
CA VAL A 98 -1.04 4.24 3.18
C VAL A 98 -0.88 2.74 2.96
N ALA A 99 0.32 2.27 2.60
CA ALA A 99 0.60 0.85 2.41
C ALA A 99 0.41 0.05 3.71
N ALA A 100 0.86 0.57 4.84
CA ALA A 100 0.66 -0.07 6.14
C ALA A 100 -0.82 -0.20 6.49
N ALA A 101 -1.61 0.87 6.28
CA ALA A 101 -3.06 0.84 6.51
C ALA A 101 -3.76 -0.19 5.59
N LEU A 102 -3.43 -0.17 4.28
CA LEU A 102 -3.96 -1.14 3.31
C LEU A 102 -3.66 -2.56 3.72
N TYR A 103 -2.42 -2.86 4.08
CA TYR A 103 -2.03 -4.22 4.48
C TYR A 103 -2.77 -4.68 5.73
N GLN A 104 -2.81 -3.85 6.78
CA GLN A 104 -3.46 -4.19 8.04
C GLN A 104 -4.95 -4.48 7.86
N GLU A 105 -5.65 -3.65 7.10
CA GLU A 105 -7.08 -3.82 6.86
C GLU A 105 -7.38 -4.95 5.87
N ALA A 106 -6.64 -5.04 4.77
CA ALA A 106 -6.83 -6.09 3.76
C ALA A 106 -6.47 -7.48 4.28
N SER A 107 -5.51 -7.61 5.21
CA SER A 107 -5.18 -8.89 5.86
C SER A 107 -6.28 -9.39 6.78
N ALA A 108 -7.21 -8.53 7.20
CA ALA A 108 -8.34 -8.89 8.05
C ALA A 108 -9.61 -9.26 7.25
N LEU A 109 -9.58 -9.13 5.91
CA LEU A 109 -10.71 -9.38 4.99
C LEU A 109 -10.61 -10.75 4.32
#